data_AF-A0A4Z1FQZ1-F1
#
_entry.id   AF-A0A4Z1FQZ1-F1
#
_cell.length_a   1.000
_cell.length_b   1.000
_cell.length_c   1.000
_cell.angle_alpha   90.00
_cell.angle_beta   90.00
_cell.angle_gamma   90.00
#
_symmetry.space_group_name_H-M   'P 1'
#
loop_
_entity.id
_entity.type
_entity.pdbx_description
1 polymer ?
#
loop_
_entity_poly.entity_id
_entity_poly.type
_entity_poly.pdbx_seq_one_letter_code
_entity_poly.pdbx_strand_id
1 'polypeptide(L)'
;MKDVCEIIDKSLRENQGVLVHCGLGISRSGTVVLGYVMRERTLDREEALAFVRQKRLRVQPNLGFWEQLSIWHDYHHDVFETVGGEILEKEIYREWKEKVVREMGSRVSFTILLNLNHQLEVRDS
;
A
#
# COMPACT_ATOMS: atom_id res chain seq x y z
N MET A 1 -1.72 3.57 -3.32
CA MET A 1 -1.90 3.54 -1.84
C MET A 1 -2.42 4.89 -1.35
N LYS A 2 -1.79 6.01 -1.73
CA LYS A 2 -2.23 7.37 -1.37
C LYS A 2 -3.74 7.60 -1.54
N ASP A 3 -4.28 7.39 -2.74
CA ASP A 3 -5.71 7.58 -3.03
C ASP A 3 -6.62 6.71 -2.13
N VAL A 4 -6.21 5.48 -1.85
CA VAL A 4 -6.95 4.56 -0.97
C VAL A 4 -6.97 5.13 0.45
N CYS A 5 -5.86 5.65 0.93
CA CYS A 5 -5.80 6.26 2.25
C CYS A 5 -6.63 7.55 2.31
N GLU A 6 -6.66 8.37 1.25
CA GLU A 6 -7.52 9.56 1.16
C GLU A 6 -9.02 9.22 1.19
N ILE A 7 -9.41 8.12 0.52
CA ILE A 7 -10.78 7.59 0.59
C ILE A 7 -11.13 7.19 2.03
N ILE A 8 -10.26 6.41 2.69
CA ILE A 8 -10.47 6.01 4.09
C ILE A 8 -10.60 7.24 4.99
N ASP A 9 -9.71 8.23 4.86
CA ASP A 9 -9.77 9.45 5.67
C ASP A 9 -11.06 10.23 5.45
N LYS A 10 -11.53 10.30 4.20
CA LYS A 10 -12.78 10.97 3.86
C LYS A 10 -13.96 10.31 4.58
N SER A 11 -14.12 8.99 4.44
CA SER A 11 -15.22 8.27 5.08
C SER A 11 -15.16 8.37 6.60
N LEU A 12 -13.97 8.29 7.21
CA LEU A 12 -13.80 8.44 8.66
C LEU A 12 -14.14 9.85 9.15
N ARG A 13 -13.79 10.91 8.41
CA ARG A 13 -14.20 12.30 8.72
C ARG A 13 -15.71 12.49 8.65
N GLU A 14 -16.39 11.75 7.77
CA GLU A 14 -17.85 11.74 7.63
C GLU A 14 -18.53 10.80 8.64
N ASN A 15 -17.78 10.29 9.62
CA ASN A 15 -18.23 9.37 10.66
C ASN A 15 -18.88 8.10 10.10
N GLN A 16 -18.41 7.65 8.93
CA GLN A 16 -18.82 6.41 8.27
C GLN A 16 -17.82 5.27 8.55
N GLY A 17 -18.32 4.03 8.50
CA GLY A 17 -17.47 2.84 8.51
C GLY A 17 -16.82 2.60 7.15
N VAL A 18 -15.63 1.99 7.14
CA VAL A 18 -14.96 1.56 5.91
C VAL A 18 -14.66 0.06 5.98
N LEU A 19 -15.16 -0.69 5.00
CA LEU A 19 -14.84 -2.10 4.84
C LEU A 19 -13.75 -2.29 3.78
N VAL A 20 -12.54 -2.65 4.22
CA VAL A 20 -11.44 -3.05 3.33
C VAL A 20 -11.39 -4.58 3.27
N HIS A 21 -11.72 -5.17 2.11
CA HIS A 21 -11.75 -6.62 1.95
C HIS A 21 -10.99 -7.11 0.70
N CYS A 22 -10.68 -8.40 0.71
CA CYS A 22 -10.23 -9.15 -0.46
C CYS A 22 -10.73 -10.59 -0.30
N GLY A 23 -10.40 -11.49 -1.25
CA GLY A 23 -10.96 -12.85 -1.26
C GLY A 23 -10.82 -13.62 0.07
N LEU A 24 -9.64 -13.62 0.68
CA LEU A 24 -9.39 -14.33 1.96
C LEU A 24 -9.15 -13.39 3.15
N GLY A 25 -9.04 -12.08 2.91
CA GLY A 25 -8.72 -11.13 3.97
C GLY A 25 -7.36 -11.35 4.66
N ILE A 26 -6.37 -11.88 3.92
CA ILE A 26 -5.01 -12.23 4.42
C ILE A 26 -3.95 -11.28 3.86
N SER A 27 -3.86 -11.19 2.51
CA SER A 27 -2.76 -10.53 1.82
C SER A 27 -3.15 -9.12 1.35
N ARG A 28 -3.84 -8.96 0.21
CA ARG A 28 -4.17 -7.65 -0.39
C ARG A 28 -4.83 -6.65 0.57
N SER A 29 -5.96 -7.03 1.16
CA SER A 29 -6.65 -6.13 2.10
C SER A 29 -5.84 -5.90 3.37
N GLY A 30 -5.06 -6.91 3.81
CA GLY A 30 -4.11 -6.76 4.91
C GLY A 30 -3.04 -5.73 4.59
N THR A 31 -2.45 -5.76 3.40
CA THR A 31 -1.47 -4.79 2.90
C THR A 31 -2.03 -3.37 2.87
N VAL A 32 -3.28 -3.19 2.39
CA VAL A 32 -3.93 -1.87 2.40
C VAL A 32 -4.10 -1.34 3.82
N VAL A 33 -4.60 -2.17 4.73
CA VAL A 33 -4.76 -1.78 6.13
C VAL A 33 -3.41 -1.47 6.78
N LEU A 34 -2.36 -2.24 6.48
CA LEU A 34 -1.00 -1.95 6.94
C LEU A 34 -0.50 -0.62 6.41
N GLY A 35 -0.58 -0.38 5.10
CA GLY A 35 -0.14 0.87 4.49
C GLY A 35 -0.86 2.10 5.05
N TYR A 36 -2.15 1.97 5.34
CA TYR A 36 -2.92 3.03 6.01
C TYR A 36 -2.42 3.28 7.45
N VAL A 37 -2.26 2.21 8.24
CA VAL A 37 -1.76 2.30 9.62
C VAL A 37 -0.35 2.87 9.69
N MET A 38 0.55 2.45 8.79
CA MET A 38 1.91 2.97 8.67
C MET A 38 1.89 4.48 8.46
N ARG A 39 1.09 4.97 7.50
CA ARG A 39 0.96 6.41 7.23
C ARG A 39 0.40 7.16 8.42
N GLU A 40 -0.69 6.68 9.00
CA GLU A 40 -1.39 7.43 10.05
C GLU A 40 -0.64 7.43 11.39
N ARG A 41 0.11 6.37 11.68
CA ARG A 41 0.83 6.25 12.95
C ARG A 41 2.33 6.48 12.81
N THR A 42 2.80 6.80 11.60
CA THR A 42 4.23 6.92 11.27
C THR A 42 5.01 5.69 11.73
N LEU A 43 4.50 4.51 11.41
CA LEU A 43 5.11 3.22 11.76
C LEU A 43 5.82 2.61 10.57
N ASP A 44 6.86 1.82 10.85
CA ASP A 44 7.42 0.91 9.84
C ASP A 44 6.49 -0.29 9.58
N ARG A 45 6.85 -1.12 8.59
CA ARG A 45 6.01 -2.26 8.17
C ARG A 45 5.92 -3.34 9.25
N GLU A 46 6.98 -3.57 10.03
CA GLU A 46 7.04 -4.54 11.12
C GLU A 46 6.16 -4.11 12.30
N GLU A 47 6.27 -2.85 12.72
CA GLU A 47 5.47 -2.21 13.76
C GLU A 47 3.97 -2.19 13.39
N ALA A 48 3.66 -1.78 12.16
CA ALA A 48 2.29 -1.79 11.66
C ALA A 48 1.72 -3.22 11.61
N LEU A 49 2.54 -4.21 11.24
CA LEU A 49 2.12 -5.62 11.24
C LEU A 49 1.81 -6.12 12.65
N ALA A 50 2.67 -5.79 13.62
CA ALA A 50 2.43 -6.11 15.02
C ALA A 50 1.12 -5.45 15.52
N PHE A 51 0.90 -4.17 15.21
CA PHE A 51 -0.32 -3.44 15.56
C PHE A 51 -1.57 -4.08 14.96
N VAL A 52 -1.59 -4.34 13.66
CA VAL A 52 -2.76 -4.90 12.96
C VAL A 52 -3.06 -6.32 13.44
N ARG A 53 -2.03 -7.13 13.72
CA ARG A 53 -2.22 -8.52 14.18
C ARG A 53 -2.85 -8.63 15.57
N GLN A 54 -2.78 -7.59 16.40
CA GLN A 54 -3.55 -7.53 17.65
C GLN A 54 -5.06 -7.58 17.42
N LYS A 55 -5.54 -7.12 16.25
CA LYS A 55 -6.95 -7.14 15.85
C LYS A 55 -7.27 -8.24 14.85
N ARG A 56 -6.32 -8.61 13.99
CA ARG A 56 -6.49 -9.65 12.95
C ARG A 56 -5.20 -10.44 12.74
N LEU A 57 -5.04 -11.53 13.50
CA LEU A 57 -3.84 -12.36 13.52
C LEU A 57 -3.42 -12.92 12.14
N ARG A 58 -4.39 -13.21 11.26
CA ARG A 58 -4.15 -13.86 9.96
C ARG A 58 -3.61 -12.93 8.87
N VAL A 59 -3.40 -11.64 9.15
CA VAL A 59 -2.81 -10.73 8.16
C VAL A 59 -1.38 -11.16 7.85
N GLN A 60 -1.11 -11.36 6.56
CA GLN A 60 0.19 -11.76 6.04
C GLN A 60 0.30 -11.31 4.58
N PRO A 61 0.89 -10.12 4.34
CA PRO A 61 1.28 -9.70 3.00
C PRO A 61 2.16 -10.77 2.34
N ASN A 62 2.04 -10.94 1.03
CA ASN A 62 3.04 -11.71 0.28
C ASN A 62 4.34 -10.89 0.20
N LEU A 63 5.44 -11.51 -0.22
CA LEU A 63 6.74 -10.85 -0.29
C LEU A 63 6.73 -9.57 -1.15
N GLY A 64 6.04 -9.60 -2.31
CA GLY A 64 5.94 -8.42 -3.17
C GLY A 64 5.24 -7.24 -2.49
N PHE A 65 4.14 -7.50 -1.78
CA PHE A 65 3.47 -6.48 -0.97
C PHE A 65 4.31 -6.02 0.22
N TRP A 66 5.07 -6.93 0.83
CA TRP A 66 5.95 -6.61 1.94
C TRP A 66 7.07 -5.65 1.53
N GLU A 67 7.65 -5.85 0.35
CA GLU A 67 8.62 -4.91 -0.22
C GLU A 67 7.96 -3.60 -0.62
N GLN A 68 6.75 -3.63 -1.19
CA GLN A 68 6.00 -2.41 -1.46
C GLN A 68 5.73 -1.56 -0.21
N LEU A 69 5.50 -2.20 0.94
CA LEU A 69 5.33 -1.49 2.21
C LEU A 69 6.64 -0.83 2.69
N SER A 70 7.81 -1.40 2.39
CA SER A 70 9.10 -0.74 2.66
C SER A 70 9.21 0.56 1.90
N ILE A 71 8.95 0.52 0.59
CA ILE A 71 8.98 1.71 -0.27
C ILE A 71 7.96 2.73 0.22
N TRP A 72 6.77 2.26 0.59
CA TRP A 72 5.74 3.16 1.10
C TRP A 72 6.21 3.94 2.32
N HIS A 73 6.96 3.30 3.23
CA HIS A 73 7.57 3.94 4.39
C HIS A 73 8.74 4.86 3.99
N ASP A 74 9.71 4.34 3.24
CA ASP A 74 10.96 5.03 2.85
C ASP A 74 10.69 6.31 2.05
N TYR A 75 9.55 6.36 1.35
CA TYR A 75 9.13 7.47 0.50
C TYR A 75 8.05 8.33 1.17
N HIS A 76 7.98 8.30 2.50
CA HIS A 76 7.08 9.12 3.31
C HIS A 76 5.62 9.04 2.90
N HIS A 77 5.17 7.85 2.51
CA HIS A 77 3.79 7.60 2.13
C HIS A 77 3.33 8.43 0.92
N ASP A 78 4.26 8.80 0.04
CA ASP A 78 3.94 9.42 -1.24
C ASP A 78 5.03 9.15 -2.28
N VAL A 79 4.66 8.43 -3.35
CA VAL A 79 5.58 8.05 -4.44
C VAL A 79 5.36 8.87 -5.71
N PHE A 80 4.40 9.79 -5.71
CA PHE A 80 4.09 10.67 -6.83
C PHE A 80 4.34 12.13 -6.47
N GLU A 81 4.57 12.96 -7.46
CA GLU A 81 4.74 14.41 -7.33
C GLU A 81 4.06 15.14 -8.48
N THR A 82 3.67 16.40 -8.24
CA THR A 82 3.08 17.25 -9.27
C THR A 82 4.16 18.13 -9.88
N VAL A 83 4.42 17.98 -11.17
CA VAL A 83 5.41 18.79 -11.92
C VAL A 83 4.69 19.44 -13.10
N GLY A 84 4.64 20.78 -13.13
CA GLY A 84 4.01 21.50 -14.24
C GLY A 84 2.50 21.22 -14.42
N GLY A 85 1.82 20.69 -13.41
CA GLY A 85 0.40 20.29 -13.48
C GLY A 85 0.17 18.82 -13.80
N GLU A 86 1.23 18.05 -14.07
CA GLU A 86 1.15 16.61 -14.32
C GLU A 86 1.52 15.81 -13.06
N ILE A 87 0.83 14.69 -12.82
CA ILE A 87 1.16 13.74 -11.74
C ILE A 87 2.19 12.77 -12.30
N LEU A 88 3.41 12.85 -11.78
CA LEU A 88 4.53 12.01 -12.18
C LEU A 88 5.00 11.15 -11.01
N GLU A 89 5.64 10.04 -11.34
CA GLU A 89 6.34 9.22 -10.37
C GLU A 89 7.60 9.94 -9.92
N LYS A 90 7.82 10.01 -8.60
CA LYS A 90 9.06 10.58 -8.06
C LYS A 90 10.27 9.87 -8.65
N GLU A 91 11.30 10.62 -8.99
CA GLU A 91 12.55 10.08 -9.57
C GLU A 91 13.08 8.89 -8.77
N ILE A 92 13.17 9.07 -7.46
CA ILE A 92 13.57 8.03 -6.50
C ILE A 92 12.73 6.73 -6.64
N TYR A 93 11.43 6.82 -6.96
CA TYR A 93 10.56 5.65 -7.09
C TYR A 93 10.74 4.98 -8.46
N ARG A 94 11.03 5.76 -9.50
CA ARG A 94 11.41 5.26 -10.83
C ARG A 94 12.73 4.50 -10.77
N GLU A 95 13.74 5.06 -10.11
CA GLU A 95 15.05 4.40 -9.91
C GLU A 95 14.90 3.07 -9.16
N TRP A 96 14.11 3.05 -8.08
CA TRP A 96 13.80 1.82 -7.36
C TRP A 96 13.12 0.77 -8.27
N LYS A 97 12.14 1.19 -9.07
CA LYS A 97 11.46 0.29 -10.02
C LYS A 97 12.42 -0.29 -11.04
N GLU A 98 13.27 0.54 -11.62
CA GLU A 98 14.27 0.08 -12.57
C GLU A 98 15.25 -0.91 -11.93
N LYS A 99 15.71 -0.64 -10.71
CA LYS A 99 16.57 -1.55 -9.95
C LYS A 99 15.89 -2.91 -9.76
N VAL A 100 14.64 -2.93 -9.31
CA VAL A 100 13.88 -4.19 -9.13
C VAL A 100 13.69 -4.95 -10.43
N VAL A 101 13.41 -4.26 -11.54
CA VAL A 101 13.33 -4.88 -12.87
C VAL A 101 14.66 -5.54 -13.25
N ARG A 102 15.79 -4.85 -13.02
CA ARG A 102 17.13 -5.36 -13.34
C ARG A 102 17.51 -6.57 -12.48
N GLU A 103 17.25 -6.51 -11.18
CA GLU A 103 17.70 -7.53 -10.21
C GLU A 103 16.81 -8.78 -10.21
N MET A 104 15.49 -8.64 -10.37
CA MET A 104 14.55 -9.76 -10.26
C MET A 104 14.06 -10.31 -11.61
N GLY A 105 14.42 -9.65 -12.72
CA GLY A 105 13.97 -10.00 -14.07
C GLY A 105 12.51 -9.61 -14.33
N SER A 106 12.18 -9.39 -15.62
CA SER A 106 10.92 -8.75 -16.03
C SER A 106 9.66 -9.44 -15.49
N ARG A 107 9.59 -10.78 -15.47
CA ARG A 107 8.37 -11.52 -15.07
C ARG A 107 8.06 -11.42 -13.56
N VAL A 108 9.08 -11.35 -12.71
CA VAL A 108 8.93 -11.20 -11.25
C VAL A 108 8.59 -9.75 -10.91
N SER A 109 9.26 -8.80 -11.56
CA SER A 109 9.00 -7.37 -11.40
C SER A 109 7.56 -6.98 -11.76
N PHE A 110 6.99 -7.48 -12.86
CA PHE A 110 5.58 -7.24 -13.21
C PHE A 110 4.59 -7.70 -12.12
N THR A 111 4.89 -8.80 -11.43
CA THR A 111 4.04 -9.34 -10.36
C THR A 111 4.14 -8.50 -9.09
N ILE A 112 5.30 -7.89 -8.82
CA ILE A 112 5.45 -6.95 -7.71
C ILE A 112 4.76 -5.63 -8.07
N LEU A 113 4.91 -5.10 -9.28
CA LEU A 113 4.41 -3.77 -9.65
C LEU A 113 2.90 -3.67 -9.90
N LEU A 114 2.23 -4.71 -10.40
CA LEU A 114 0.80 -4.65 -10.78
C LEU A 114 -0.20 -4.91 -9.64
N ASN A 115 0.25 -5.19 -8.42
CA ASN A 115 -0.54 -6.03 -7.52
C ASN A 115 -1.58 -5.32 -6.62
N LEU A 116 -1.84 -4.02 -6.81
CA LEU A 116 -2.88 -3.30 -6.04
C LEU A 116 -4.14 -2.93 -6.84
N ASN A 117 -4.10 -2.93 -8.18
CA ASN A 117 -5.18 -2.28 -8.96
C ASN A 117 -6.37 -3.19 -9.34
N HIS A 118 -6.26 -4.52 -9.28
CA HIS A 118 -7.30 -5.36 -9.89
C HIS A 118 -8.33 -6.02 -8.95
N GLN A 119 -8.26 -5.86 -7.62
CA GLN A 119 -9.19 -6.55 -6.69
C GLN A 119 -9.54 -5.78 -5.40
N LEU A 120 -9.47 -4.45 -5.40
CA LEU A 120 -9.91 -3.63 -4.27
C LEU A 120 -11.27 -3.02 -4.59
N GLU A 121 -12.34 -3.58 -4.01
CA GLU A 121 -13.60 -2.88 -3.86
C GLU A 121 -13.62 -2.28 -2.46
N VAL A 122 -13.47 -0.96 -2.37
CA VAL A 122 -13.81 -0.22 -1.16
C VAL A 122 -15.29 0.11 -1.30
N ARG A 123 -16.14 -0.51 -0.48
CA ARG A 123 -17.57 -0.23 -0.45
C ARG A 123 -17.88 0.56 0.82
N ASP A 124 -18.62 1.64 0.66
CA ASP A 124 -19.23 2.36 1.79
C ASP A 124 -20.31 1.46 2.40
N SER A 125 -20.33 1.35 3.74
CA SER A 125 -21.31 0.56 4.49
C SER A 125 -22.45 1.42 4.98
#